data_AF-A0A8C5L9T9-F1
#
_entry.id   AF-A0A8C5L9T9-F1
#
_cell.length_a   1.000
_cell.length_b   1.000
_cell.length_c   1.000
_cell.angle_alpha   90.00
_cell.angle_beta   90.00
_cell.angle_gamma   90.00
#
_symmetry.space_group_name_H-M   'P 1'
#
loop_
_entity.id
_entity.type
_entity.pdbx_description
1 polymer ?
#
loop_
_entity_poly.entity_id
_entity_poly.type
_entity_poly.pdbx_seq_one_letter_code
_entity_poly.pdbx_strand_id
1 'polypeptide(L)'
;MGSESTYSECETFTDEDTSTLVHPELQPEGDADSAGGSAVPSECLDTMEESDHGTLLLVPSRSHPRSQAVVMVIGGEEHFEDYGEGSEAELSPETLCNGELDCSDPAFLTPSPAKRLSSRKVARYLHQSGALTMEALEDPPPEPVEVPEEDIADKVVFLERRVSELEKDSAAAGEQHGRLRQENLQLVHRANALEEQLKEQELRAQERVLEETRKQKELLCKMEREKSIEIENLQARLQQLDEENSELRSCTPCLKANIERLEEEKQKMLDEIEELTLRLSEEQENKRKMGDRLSHERHQFQRDKEATQELIEDLRKQLEHVQLLRLEAEQRRGRSSSSLGLQEYNSRARENELEQEVRRLKQDNRNLKEQNDELNGQIITLSIQGAKSLFSTAFSESLAAEISSVSRDELMEAIQKQEEINFRLQDYIDRIIVAILETNPSILEVK
;
A
#
# COMPACT_ATOMS: atom_id res chain seq x y z
N MET A 1 -27.34 -8.98 -6.49
CA MET A 1 -26.03 -8.35 -6.73
C MET A 1 -25.41 -8.02 -5.38
N GLY A 2 -24.96 -9.06 -4.68
CA GLY A 2 -24.26 -8.94 -3.40
C GLY A 2 -22.82 -9.35 -3.65
N SER A 3 -21.89 -8.44 -3.38
CA SER A 3 -20.46 -8.70 -3.49
C SER A 3 -19.96 -9.27 -2.16
N GLU A 4 -19.41 -10.47 -2.27
CA GLU A 4 -18.66 -11.22 -1.26
C GLU A 4 -17.50 -10.39 -0.70
N SER A 5 -17.28 -10.49 0.61
CA SER A 5 -16.03 -10.10 1.26
C SER A 5 -15.41 -11.35 1.85
N THR A 6 -14.32 -11.80 1.23
CA THR A 6 -13.46 -12.90 1.67
C THR A 6 -12.72 -12.50 2.94
N TYR A 7 -13.01 -13.19 4.04
CA TYR A 7 -12.30 -13.04 5.31
C TYR A 7 -10.99 -13.83 5.26
N SER A 8 -9.85 -13.14 5.40
CA SER A 8 -8.51 -13.73 5.49
C SER A 8 -8.13 -13.80 6.97
N GLU A 9 -8.17 -14.99 7.57
CA GLU A 9 -7.67 -15.23 8.93
C GLU A 9 -6.18 -15.58 8.89
N CYS A 10 -5.38 -14.82 9.64
CA CYS A 10 -3.97 -15.14 9.91
C CYS A 10 -3.90 -16.10 11.12
N GLU A 11 -3.38 -17.30 10.89
CA GLU A 11 -3.03 -18.27 11.92
C GLU A 11 -1.75 -17.83 12.66
N THR A 12 -1.82 -17.69 13.98
CA THR A 12 -0.65 -17.61 14.86
C THR A 12 -0.46 -18.96 15.56
N PHE A 13 0.54 -19.72 15.11
CA PHE A 13 1.08 -20.90 15.79
C PHE A 13 2.00 -20.49 16.94
N THR A 14 1.77 -21.04 18.13
CA THR A 14 2.80 -21.17 19.17
C THR A 14 2.75 -22.59 19.71
N ASP A 15 3.63 -23.45 19.19
CA ASP A 15 3.98 -24.74 19.79
C ASP A 15 5.07 -24.49 20.83
N GLU A 16 4.81 -24.79 22.10
CA GLU A 16 5.87 -24.95 23.10
C GLU A 16 5.52 -26.11 24.04
N ASP A 17 5.76 -27.32 23.55
CA ASP A 17 5.86 -28.53 24.36
C ASP A 17 7.34 -28.83 24.64
N THR A 18 7.76 -28.75 25.91
CA THR A 18 8.87 -29.57 26.42
C THR A 18 8.64 -29.90 27.88
N SER A 19 7.90 -30.97 28.09
CA SER A 19 7.90 -31.74 29.34
C SER A 19 9.10 -32.68 29.37
N THR A 20 9.95 -32.59 30.40
CA THR A 20 10.73 -33.74 30.89
C THR A 20 10.63 -33.84 32.40
N LEU A 21 9.89 -34.86 32.83
CA LEU A 21 9.77 -35.39 34.19
C LEU A 21 11.02 -36.19 34.58
N VAL A 22 11.55 -35.98 35.80
CA VAL A 22 12.20 -37.05 36.59
C VAL A 22 11.82 -36.89 38.08
N HIS A 23 11.49 -38.01 38.70
CA HIS A 23 10.87 -38.26 40.01
C HIS A 23 11.84 -38.16 41.23
N PRO A 24 11.34 -38.28 42.49
CA PRO A 24 11.90 -37.70 43.72
C PRO A 24 12.66 -38.67 44.64
N GLU A 25 13.47 -38.12 45.56
CA GLU A 25 14.01 -38.83 46.72
C GLU A 25 13.91 -38.00 48.03
N LEU A 26 13.15 -38.55 48.97
CA LEU A 26 13.33 -38.68 50.42
C LEU A 26 14.05 -37.56 51.25
N GLN A 27 13.29 -37.03 52.23
CA GLN A 27 13.64 -36.31 53.48
C GLN A 27 14.90 -36.81 54.24
N PRO A 28 15.53 -36.04 55.20
CA PRO A 28 14.85 -35.33 56.30
C PRO A 28 15.48 -34.02 56.85
N GLU A 29 14.85 -33.56 57.94
CA GLU A 29 14.96 -32.33 58.76
C GLU A 29 16.35 -31.75 59.10
N GLY A 30 16.34 -30.45 59.38
CA GLY A 30 17.36 -29.74 60.14
C GLY A 30 16.92 -28.32 60.54
N ASP A 31 16.56 -28.15 61.82
CA ASP A 31 16.38 -26.86 62.49
C ASP A 31 17.68 -26.03 62.46
N ALA A 32 17.58 -24.72 62.20
CA ALA A 32 18.49 -23.71 62.74
C ALA A 32 17.95 -22.28 62.52
N ASP A 33 17.42 -21.70 63.61
CA ASP A 33 17.36 -20.25 63.81
C ASP A 33 18.77 -19.63 63.76
N SER A 34 18.94 -18.47 63.10
CA SER A 34 19.92 -17.48 63.58
C SER A 34 19.64 -16.08 63.03
N ALA A 35 19.56 -15.14 63.97
CA ALA A 35 19.31 -13.71 63.78
C ALA A 35 20.58 -12.90 63.43
N GLY A 36 20.36 -11.76 62.77
CA GLY A 36 20.95 -10.48 63.18
C GLY A 36 22.22 -9.96 62.49
N GLY A 37 22.17 -8.66 62.14
CA GLY A 37 23.33 -7.75 62.05
C GLY A 37 23.74 -7.36 60.62
N SER A 38 23.25 -6.24 60.07
CA SER A 38 23.83 -4.88 60.23
C SER A 38 25.26 -4.74 59.70
N ALA A 39 25.41 -4.12 58.53
CA ALA A 39 26.43 -3.09 58.28
C ALA A 39 26.18 -2.39 56.94
N VAL A 40 25.73 -1.14 57.00
CA VAL A 40 25.90 -0.12 55.96
C VAL A 40 27.28 0.51 56.20
N PRO A 41 27.98 0.97 55.15
CA PRO A 41 28.30 2.39 55.15
C PRO A 41 28.08 3.06 53.78
N SER A 42 27.53 4.27 53.84
CA SER A 42 27.63 5.31 52.81
C SER A 42 29.07 5.77 52.64
N GLU A 43 29.45 6.15 51.41
CA GLU A 43 30.09 7.44 51.12
C GLU A 43 30.06 7.72 49.62
N CYS A 44 29.74 8.97 49.28
CA CYS A 44 29.62 9.51 47.93
C CYS A 44 31.00 9.96 47.40
N LEU A 45 31.27 9.84 46.09
CA LEU A 45 31.68 10.94 45.20
C LEU A 45 32.12 10.44 43.81
N ASP A 46 31.73 11.21 42.80
CA ASP A 46 32.11 11.14 41.39
C ASP A 46 33.62 11.09 41.14
N THR A 47 34.04 10.36 40.09
CA THR A 47 34.95 10.87 39.06
C THR A 47 35.04 9.92 37.86
N MET A 48 35.10 10.52 36.67
CA MET A 48 35.31 9.95 35.34
C MET A 48 36.43 8.89 35.31
N GLU A 49 36.27 7.82 34.53
CA GLU A 49 37.15 7.53 33.40
C GLU A 49 36.65 6.32 32.57
N GLU A 50 36.78 6.51 31.26
CA GLU A 50 36.49 5.60 30.17
C GLU A 50 37.78 4.82 29.83
N SER A 51 37.71 3.51 29.61
CA SER A 51 38.68 2.78 28.77
C SER A 51 38.22 1.37 28.42
N ASP A 52 37.76 1.25 27.17
CA ASP A 52 38.27 0.33 26.15
C ASP A 52 38.97 -0.98 26.55
N HIS A 53 38.31 -2.08 26.21
CA HIS A 53 38.89 -3.28 25.58
C HIS A 53 37.80 -3.84 24.64
N GLY A 54 37.97 -4.11 23.35
CA GLY A 54 39.10 -4.03 22.44
C GLY A 54 38.75 -4.85 21.18
N THR A 55 39.37 -4.46 20.05
CA THR A 55 39.98 -5.38 19.07
C THR A 55 39.01 -6.14 18.15
N LEU A 56 38.69 -5.69 16.92
CA LEU A 56 39.48 -5.67 15.66
C LEU A 56 38.90 -6.69 14.65
N LEU A 57 38.51 -6.22 13.44
CA LEU A 57 39.01 -6.65 12.11
C LEU A 57 37.97 -6.55 10.95
N LEU A 58 38.33 -5.73 9.95
CA LEU A 58 38.25 -5.94 8.47
C LEU A 58 36.91 -5.80 7.68
N VAL A 59 36.57 -4.55 7.29
CA VAL A 59 36.51 -3.92 5.93
C VAL A 59 36.54 -4.92 4.71
N PRO A 60 35.75 -4.76 3.59
CA PRO A 60 35.74 -3.53 2.79
C PRO A 60 34.45 -3.05 2.08
N SER A 61 34.17 -1.78 2.31
CA SER A 61 34.02 -0.67 1.35
C SER A 61 33.76 -0.96 -0.14
N ARG A 62 32.65 -0.41 -0.65
CA ARG A 62 32.59 0.21 -1.99
C ARG A 62 31.81 1.55 -1.93
N SER A 63 32.59 2.62 -1.76
CA SER A 63 32.51 3.96 -2.39
C SER A 63 31.17 4.55 -2.93
N HIS A 64 30.74 5.64 -2.25
CA HIS A 64 30.23 6.96 -2.73
C HIS A 64 28.82 7.10 -3.37
N PRO A 65 28.16 8.28 -3.29
CA PRO A 65 28.30 9.39 -2.34
C PRO A 65 26.96 9.92 -1.74
N ARG A 66 27.16 10.63 -0.63
CA ARG A 66 26.32 11.57 0.11
C ARG A 66 25.68 12.65 -0.79
N SER A 67 24.36 12.83 -0.69
CA SER A 67 23.70 14.11 -0.93
C SER A 67 22.98 14.56 0.33
N GLN A 68 23.37 15.74 0.80
CA GLN A 68 22.83 16.45 1.95
C GLN A 68 21.37 16.85 1.70
N ALA A 69 20.50 16.54 2.65
CA ALA A 69 19.22 17.23 2.79
C ALA A 69 19.49 18.63 3.36
N VAL A 70 19.22 19.66 2.54
CA VAL A 70 19.15 21.05 2.99
C VAL A 70 17.67 21.43 2.99
N VAL A 71 17.13 21.65 4.19
CA VAL A 71 15.84 22.35 4.38
C VAL A 71 16.13 23.84 4.20
N MET A 72 15.55 24.46 3.17
CA MET A 72 15.45 25.92 3.09
C MET A 72 14.01 26.34 3.36
N VAL A 73 13.84 27.08 4.45
CA VAL A 73 12.72 27.98 4.67
C VAL A 73 12.97 29.21 3.79
N ILE A 74 12.10 29.46 2.81
CA ILE A 74 12.06 30.74 2.09
C ILE A 74 10.71 31.36 2.38
N GLY A 75 10.73 32.39 3.23
CA GLY A 75 9.71 33.42 3.25
C GLY A 75 10.04 34.46 2.17
N GLY A 76 9.06 34.80 1.35
CA GLY A 76 9.13 35.87 0.36
C GLY A 76 7.72 36.25 -0.06
N GLU A 77 7.31 37.47 0.31
CA GLU A 77 6.13 38.15 -0.21
C GLU A 77 6.30 38.40 -1.72
N GLU A 78 5.32 37.98 -2.52
CA GLU A 78 5.20 38.44 -3.91
C GLU A 78 3.71 38.76 -4.20
N HIS A 79 3.49 39.98 -4.71
CA HIS A 79 2.20 40.55 -5.11
C HIS A 79 1.53 39.72 -6.22
N PHE A 80 0.23 39.47 -6.08
CA PHE A 80 -0.62 38.99 -7.16
C PHE A 80 -1.22 40.19 -7.92
N GLU A 81 -0.95 40.28 -9.23
CA GLU A 81 -1.81 41.04 -10.14
C GLU A 81 -2.97 40.12 -10.56
N ASP A 82 -4.17 40.53 -10.15
CA ASP A 82 -5.46 39.97 -10.54
C ASP A 82 -5.82 40.48 -11.94
N TYR A 83 -5.98 39.55 -12.90
CA TYR A 83 -6.77 39.79 -14.10
C TYR A 83 -7.88 38.76 -14.14
N GLY A 84 -9.00 39.12 -13.52
CA GLY A 84 -10.29 38.51 -13.80
C GLY A 84 -10.77 38.87 -15.20
N GLU A 85 -11.14 37.86 -15.98
CA GLU A 85 -12.20 38.01 -16.95
C GLU A 85 -13.13 36.80 -16.86
N GLY A 86 -14.36 37.09 -16.47
CA GLY A 86 -15.40 36.12 -16.17
C GLY A 86 -16.10 35.62 -17.43
N SER A 87 -16.27 34.30 -17.44
CA SER A 87 -17.41 33.50 -17.88
C SER A 87 -18.34 34.06 -18.98
N GLU A 88 -18.42 33.21 -20.01
CA GLU A 88 -19.50 33.01 -20.95
C GLU A 88 -20.90 33.17 -20.35
N ALA A 89 -21.78 33.85 -21.09
CA ALA A 89 -23.22 33.67 -21.03
C ALA A 89 -23.83 33.84 -22.43
N GLU A 90 -24.53 32.78 -22.82
CA GLU A 90 -25.23 32.50 -24.06
C GLU A 90 -26.14 33.64 -24.55
N LEU A 91 -26.13 33.93 -25.86
CA LEU A 91 -27.34 34.23 -26.64
C LEU A 91 -27.12 33.86 -28.12
N SER A 92 -27.78 32.79 -28.57
CA SER A 92 -28.18 32.57 -29.97
C SER A 92 -29.60 33.15 -30.18
N PRO A 93 -30.18 33.29 -31.41
CA PRO A 93 -29.71 32.82 -32.72
C PRO A 93 -29.90 33.80 -33.91
N GLU A 94 -29.44 33.34 -35.09
CA GLU A 94 -29.94 33.59 -36.47
C GLU A 94 -29.20 34.56 -37.43
N THR A 95 -29.07 34.03 -38.66
CA THR A 95 -28.87 34.66 -39.99
C THR A 95 -27.46 34.72 -40.62
N LEU A 96 -27.22 33.71 -41.48
CA LEU A 96 -26.78 33.76 -42.89
C LEU A 96 -25.55 34.59 -43.33
N CYS A 97 -24.58 33.82 -43.86
CA CYS A 97 -23.82 33.99 -45.11
C CYS A 97 -22.65 34.99 -45.26
N ASN A 98 -21.61 34.45 -45.94
CA ASN A 98 -20.40 35.05 -46.51
C ASN A 98 -19.38 35.58 -45.48
N GLY A 99 -18.09 35.25 -45.53
CA GLY A 99 -17.24 34.79 -46.62
C GLY A 99 -15.94 35.60 -46.53
N GLU A 100 -14.80 34.91 -46.58
CA GLU A 100 -13.41 35.41 -46.63
C GLU A 100 -12.72 35.67 -45.28
N LEU A 101 -11.88 34.69 -44.90
CA LEU A 101 -10.83 34.81 -43.88
C LEU A 101 -9.48 34.77 -44.61
N ASP A 102 -8.77 35.89 -44.54
CA ASP A 102 -7.39 36.04 -44.97
C ASP A 102 -6.46 35.16 -44.12
N CYS A 103 -5.63 34.34 -44.77
CA CYS A 103 -4.53 33.63 -44.16
C CYS A 103 -3.36 34.59 -43.90
N SER A 104 -2.75 34.52 -42.73
CA SER A 104 -1.41 35.07 -42.48
C SER A 104 -0.62 34.09 -41.63
N ASP A 105 0.39 33.46 -42.25
CA ASP A 105 1.70 33.11 -41.69
C ASP A 105 2.47 32.21 -42.70
N PRO A 106 3.80 32.02 -42.57
CA PRO A 106 4.85 33.01 -42.39
C PRO A 106 5.99 32.83 -43.43
N ALA A 107 6.96 33.75 -43.40
CA ALA A 107 8.07 33.83 -44.34
C ALA A 107 9.11 32.70 -44.19
N PHE A 108 9.54 32.12 -45.31
CA PHE A 108 10.87 31.52 -45.48
C PHE A 108 11.52 31.99 -46.78
N LEU A 109 12.71 32.56 -46.63
CA LEU A 109 13.58 33.08 -47.68
C LEU A 109 14.33 31.94 -48.36
N THR A 110 14.34 31.91 -49.70
CA THR A 110 15.55 31.61 -50.49
C THR A 110 15.50 32.34 -51.84
N PRO A 111 16.66 32.70 -52.43
CA PRO A 111 16.77 33.73 -53.46
C PRO A 111 16.75 33.13 -54.87
N SER A 112 16.17 33.85 -55.84
CA SER A 112 16.51 33.66 -57.26
C SER A 112 16.35 34.96 -58.05
N PRO A 113 17.34 35.31 -58.91
CA PRO A 113 17.37 36.56 -59.65
C PRO A 113 16.76 36.37 -61.04
N ALA A 114 15.61 36.98 -61.31
CA ALA A 114 15.21 37.27 -62.70
C ALA A 114 14.11 38.33 -62.71
N LYS A 115 14.48 39.53 -63.17
CA LYS A 115 13.56 40.59 -63.55
C LYS A 115 12.65 40.07 -64.67
N ARG A 116 11.44 39.61 -64.36
CA ARG A 116 10.39 39.43 -65.37
C ARG A 116 9.91 40.82 -65.81
N LEU A 117 10.32 41.22 -67.01
CA LEU A 117 9.77 42.39 -67.69
C LEU A 117 8.29 42.12 -67.98
N SER A 118 7.40 42.91 -67.37
CA SER A 118 5.96 42.89 -67.62
C SER A 118 5.67 43.14 -69.11
N SER A 119 4.84 42.28 -69.71
CA SER A 119 4.38 42.36 -71.11
C SER A 119 3.81 43.73 -71.52
N ARG A 120 3.38 44.53 -70.53
CA ARG A 120 2.86 45.90 -70.70
C ARG A 120 3.91 46.97 -71.04
N LYS A 121 5.21 46.69 -70.83
CA LYS A 121 6.31 47.61 -71.20
C LYS A 121 6.82 47.37 -72.63
N VAL A 122 6.81 46.12 -73.09
CA VAL A 122 7.26 45.75 -74.44
C VAL A 122 6.25 46.21 -75.51
N ALA A 123 4.95 46.08 -75.24
CA ALA A 123 3.90 46.55 -76.15
C ALA A 123 3.97 48.07 -76.40
N ARG A 124 4.34 48.87 -75.39
CA ARG A 124 4.48 50.33 -75.55
C ARG A 124 5.73 50.75 -76.33
N TYR A 125 6.80 49.96 -76.32
CA TYR A 125 8.00 50.24 -77.12
C TYR A 125 7.74 50.00 -78.62
N LEU A 126 6.99 48.94 -78.97
CA LEU A 126 6.62 48.65 -80.36
C LEU A 126 5.68 49.70 -80.97
N HIS A 127 4.72 50.21 -80.20
CA HIS A 127 3.84 51.30 -80.67
C HIS A 127 4.57 52.63 -80.84
N GLN A 128 5.67 52.86 -80.12
CA GLN A 128 6.45 54.10 -80.21
C GLN A 128 7.48 54.05 -81.35
N SER A 129 7.96 52.86 -81.73
CA SER A 129 8.88 52.67 -82.87
C SER A 129 8.18 52.50 -84.22
N GLY A 130 6.89 52.17 -84.25
CA GLY A 130 6.10 52.01 -85.48
C GLY A 130 5.51 53.33 -86.05
N ALA A 131 5.64 54.45 -85.34
CA ALA A 131 4.98 55.71 -85.70
C ALA A 131 5.83 56.69 -86.55
N LEU A 132 7.07 56.33 -86.93
CA LEU A 132 8.00 57.24 -87.63
C LEU A 132 8.45 56.80 -89.04
N THR A 133 7.76 55.86 -89.68
CA THR A 133 8.21 55.33 -90.98
C THR A 133 7.16 55.27 -92.09
N MET A 134 6.08 56.06 -92.01
CA MET A 134 5.09 56.19 -93.11
C MET A 134 4.53 57.62 -93.25
N GLU A 135 5.33 58.67 -93.05
CA GLU A 135 4.89 60.06 -93.24
C GLU A 135 6.04 60.98 -93.72
N ALA A 136 6.83 60.48 -94.68
CA ALA A 136 7.83 61.27 -95.39
C ALA A 136 8.03 60.66 -96.78
N LEU A 137 7.14 60.98 -97.73
CA LEU A 137 7.34 61.00 -99.18
C LEU A 137 6.00 61.41 -99.84
N GLU A 138 5.57 62.65 -99.59
CA GLU A 138 4.70 63.38 -100.52
C GLU A 138 5.45 64.65 -100.92
N ASP A 139 6.30 64.51 -101.93
CA ASP A 139 6.83 65.63 -102.71
C ASP A 139 6.27 65.43 -104.13
N PRO A 140 5.49 66.37 -104.69
CA PRO A 140 4.98 66.24 -106.05
C PRO A 140 6.16 66.24 -107.04
N PRO A 141 6.16 65.38 -108.07
CA PRO A 141 7.23 65.37 -109.05
C PRO A 141 7.30 66.74 -109.75
N PRO A 142 8.47 67.40 -109.85
CA PRO A 142 8.61 68.57 -110.70
C PRO A 142 8.40 68.15 -112.16
N GLU A 143 7.70 69.00 -112.91
CA GLU A 143 7.39 68.86 -114.33
C GLU A 143 8.59 68.41 -115.18
N PRO A 144 8.36 67.62 -116.25
CA PRO A 144 9.44 67.14 -117.09
C PRO A 144 10.08 68.32 -117.83
N VAL A 145 11.26 68.73 -117.37
CA VAL A 145 12.14 69.61 -118.13
C VAL A 145 12.70 68.78 -119.30
N GLU A 146 12.33 69.17 -120.52
CA GLU A 146 12.87 68.63 -121.77
C GLU A 146 14.41 68.69 -121.75
N VAL A 147 15.02 67.54 -121.51
CA VAL A 147 16.46 67.33 -121.70
C VAL A 147 16.68 67.10 -123.20
N PRO A 148 17.62 67.80 -123.86
CA PRO A 148 17.86 67.67 -125.30
C PRO A 148 18.15 66.21 -125.62
N GLU A 149 17.71 65.75 -126.80
CA GLU A 149 17.88 64.37 -127.28
C GLU A 149 19.33 63.89 -127.16
N GLU A 150 19.70 63.34 -126.00
CA GLU A 150 20.83 62.43 -125.88
C GLU A 150 20.53 61.23 -126.78
N ASP A 151 21.49 60.92 -127.66
CA ASP A 151 21.41 59.84 -128.62
C ASP A 151 20.87 58.58 -127.95
N ILE A 152 19.84 58.00 -128.56
CA ILE A 152 19.14 56.81 -128.05
C ILE A 152 20.13 55.68 -127.71
N ALA A 153 21.28 55.63 -128.40
CA ALA A 153 22.37 54.70 -128.13
C ALA A 153 23.00 54.85 -126.73
N ASP A 154 23.28 56.06 -126.24
CA ASP A 154 23.90 56.29 -124.93
C ASP A 154 22.91 55.95 -123.79
N LYS A 155 21.62 56.26 -123.99
CA LYS A 155 20.54 55.85 -123.08
C LYS A 155 20.40 54.32 -123.01
N VAL A 156 20.55 53.61 -124.13
CA VAL A 156 20.54 52.13 -124.16
C VAL A 156 21.75 51.57 -123.41
N VAL A 157 22.96 52.07 -123.65
CA VAL A 157 24.19 51.61 -122.95
C VAL A 157 24.12 51.88 -121.44
N PHE A 158 23.56 53.01 -121.03
CA PHE A 158 23.31 53.31 -119.61
C PHE A 158 22.31 52.32 -118.99
N LEU A 159 21.20 52.05 -119.68
CA LEU A 159 20.21 51.07 -119.23
C LEU A 159 20.80 49.66 -119.17
N GLU A 160 21.63 49.25 -120.14
CA GLU A 160 22.33 47.96 -120.13
C GLU A 160 23.28 47.83 -118.94
N ARG A 161 24.09 48.87 -118.65
CA ARG A 161 24.96 48.89 -117.47
C ARG A 161 24.14 48.82 -116.18
N ARG A 162 23.06 49.59 -116.11
CA ARG A 162 22.16 49.62 -114.95
C ARG A 162 21.48 48.26 -114.75
N VAL A 163 21.05 47.61 -115.82
CA VAL A 163 20.52 46.24 -115.78
C VAL A 163 21.58 45.26 -115.30
N SER A 164 22.81 45.34 -115.81
CA SER A 164 23.92 44.47 -115.37
C SER A 164 24.29 44.68 -113.90
N GLU A 165 24.26 45.91 -113.39
CA GLU A 165 24.43 46.21 -111.97
C GLU A 165 23.30 45.63 -111.13
N LEU A 166 22.04 45.82 -111.56
CA LEU A 166 20.88 45.25 -110.90
C LEU A 166 20.89 43.71 -110.91
N GLU A 167 21.38 43.08 -111.97
CA GLU A 167 21.56 41.63 -112.05
C GLU A 167 22.61 41.14 -111.04
N LYS A 168 23.73 41.87 -110.91
CA LYS A 168 24.77 41.57 -109.91
C LYS A 168 24.27 41.76 -108.49
N ASP A 169 23.55 42.87 -108.23
CA ASP A 169 22.94 43.15 -106.94
C ASP A 169 21.86 42.11 -106.60
N SER A 170 21.07 41.69 -107.59
CA SER A 170 20.08 40.62 -107.45
C SER A 170 20.74 39.27 -107.11
N ALA A 171 21.85 38.93 -107.76
CA ALA A 171 22.63 37.73 -107.46
C ALA A 171 23.24 37.77 -106.06
N ALA A 172 23.87 38.88 -105.67
CA ALA A 172 24.46 39.05 -104.34
C ALA A 172 23.40 39.03 -103.22
N ALA A 173 22.24 39.67 -103.46
CA ALA A 173 21.09 39.60 -102.56
C ALA A 173 20.54 38.17 -102.45
N GLY A 174 20.51 37.42 -103.55
CA GLY A 174 20.14 35.99 -103.57
C GLY A 174 21.08 35.12 -102.72
N GLU A 175 22.39 35.31 -102.83
CA GLU A 175 23.39 34.61 -102.01
C GLU A 175 23.29 34.98 -100.53
N GLN A 176 23.12 36.27 -100.22
CA GLN A 176 22.90 36.74 -98.85
C GLN A 176 21.62 36.14 -98.26
N HIS A 177 20.54 36.10 -99.03
CA HIS A 177 19.28 35.47 -98.61
C HIS A 177 19.44 33.97 -98.38
N GLY A 178 20.21 33.28 -99.23
CA GLY A 178 20.56 31.87 -99.04
C GLY A 178 21.32 31.62 -97.74
N ARG A 179 22.34 32.44 -97.44
CA ARG A 179 23.11 32.37 -96.19
C ARG A 179 22.24 32.64 -94.97
N LEU A 180 21.47 33.72 -94.98
CA LEU A 180 20.56 34.06 -93.88
C LEU A 180 19.51 32.96 -93.66
N ARG A 181 19.00 32.34 -94.73
CA ARG A 181 18.10 31.17 -94.61
C ARG A 181 18.76 29.99 -93.92
N GLN A 182 20.01 29.68 -94.26
CA GLN A 182 20.76 28.58 -93.64
C GLN A 182 21.07 28.87 -92.16
N GLU A 183 21.52 30.08 -91.85
CA GLU A 183 21.77 30.53 -90.47
C GLU A 183 20.47 30.52 -89.65
N ASN A 184 19.37 31.01 -90.21
CA ASN A 184 18.06 30.97 -89.56
C ASN A 184 17.62 29.53 -89.27
N LEU A 185 17.81 28.61 -90.23
CA LEU A 185 17.52 27.19 -90.02
C LEU A 185 18.35 26.59 -88.88
N GLN A 186 19.65 26.90 -88.80
CA GLN A 186 20.52 26.44 -87.71
C GLN A 186 20.09 27.01 -86.36
N LEU A 187 19.72 28.29 -86.30
CA LEU A 187 19.20 28.91 -85.08
C LEU A 187 17.88 28.28 -84.64
N VAL A 188 16.98 27.96 -85.56
CA VAL A 188 15.73 27.25 -85.26
C VAL A 188 16.01 25.85 -84.68
N HIS A 189 16.89 25.06 -85.30
CA HIS A 189 17.27 23.75 -84.75
C HIS A 189 17.89 23.86 -83.34
N ARG A 190 18.77 24.86 -83.14
CA ARG A 190 19.38 25.11 -81.83
C ARG A 190 18.35 25.55 -80.79
N ALA A 191 17.42 26.42 -81.15
CA ALA A 191 16.33 26.85 -80.27
C ALA A 191 15.46 25.67 -79.86
N ASN A 192 15.03 24.83 -80.81
CA ASN A 192 14.24 23.63 -80.53
C ASN A 192 14.96 22.66 -79.59
N ALA A 193 16.27 22.42 -79.80
CA ALA A 193 17.06 21.56 -78.93
C ALA A 193 17.16 22.12 -77.49
N LEU A 194 17.32 23.44 -77.33
CA LEU A 194 17.32 24.08 -76.02
C LEU A 194 15.93 24.05 -75.35
N GLU A 195 14.86 24.19 -76.12
CA GLU A 195 13.48 24.05 -75.60
C GLU A 195 13.20 22.63 -75.11
N GLU A 196 13.66 21.60 -75.83
CA GLU A 196 13.55 20.20 -75.40
C GLU A 196 14.36 19.95 -74.13
N GLN A 197 15.60 20.46 -74.04
CA GLN A 197 16.40 20.36 -72.83
C GLN A 197 15.74 21.06 -71.64
N LEU A 198 15.15 22.25 -71.85
CA LEU A 198 14.43 22.97 -70.80
C LEU A 198 13.22 22.17 -70.31
N LYS A 199 12.40 21.65 -71.22
CA LYS A 199 11.25 20.80 -70.88
C LYS A 199 11.67 19.54 -70.10
N GLU A 200 12.76 18.92 -70.51
CA GLU A 200 13.29 17.73 -69.83
C GLU A 200 13.84 18.07 -68.44
N GLN A 201 14.48 19.23 -68.27
CA GLN A 201 14.92 19.72 -66.96
C GLN A 201 13.74 20.08 -66.05
N GLU A 202 12.71 20.72 -66.60
CA GLU A 202 11.47 21.05 -65.90
C GLU A 202 10.77 19.77 -65.41
N LEU A 203 10.65 18.75 -66.27
CA LEU A 203 10.09 17.45 -65.91
C LEU A 203 10.90 16.78 -64.79
N ARG A 204 12.23 16.71 -64.94
CA ARG A 204 13.11 16.15 -63.90
C ARG A 204 13.03 16.90 -62.57
N ALA A 205 12.86 18.22 -62.60
CA ALA A 205 12.67 19.01 -61.38
C ALA A 205 11.32 18.70 -60.73
N GLN A 206 10.24 18.59 -61.52
CA GLN A 206 8.92 18.20 -61.04
C GLN A 206 8.91 16.80 -60.44
N GLU A 207 9.53 15.82 -61.11
CA GLU A 207 9.66 14.45 -60.61
C GLU A 207 10.37 14.41 -59.25
N ARG A 208 11.51 15.11 -59.11
CA ARG A 208 12.23 15.21 -57.82
C ARG A 208 11.38 15.84 -56.72
N VAL A 209 10.65 16.92 -57.02
CA VAL A 209 9.77 17.55 -56.03
C VAL A 209 8.65 16.60 -55.61
N LEU A 210 8.06 15.87 -56.56
CA LEU A 210 7.02 14.88 -56.27
C LEU A 210 7.55 13.72 -55.42
N GLU A 211 8.74 13.20 -55.72
CA GLU A 211 9.41 12.16 -54.92
C GLU A 211 9.70 12.62 -53.50
N GLU A 212 10.28 13.80 -53.32
CA GLU A 212 10.55 14.36 -51.99
C GLU A 212 9.26 14.63 -51.21
N THR A 213 8.22 15.14 -51.89
CA THR A 213 6.89 15.32 -51.27
C THR A 213 6.29 13.99 -50.82
N ARG A 214 6.46 12.91 -51.60
CA ARG A 214 6.01 11.55 -51.22
C ARG A 214 6.78 11.06 -49.99
N LYS A 215 8.10 11.16 -49.97
CA LYS A 215 8.94 10.77 -48.83
C LYS A 215 8.59 11.55 -47.56
N GLN A 216 8.39 12.85 -47.67
CA GLN A 216 7.99 13.70 -46.54
C GLN A 216 6.63 13.26 -45.97
N LYS A 217 5.64 13.00 -46.82
CA LYS A 217 4.34 12.48 -46.39
C LYS A 217 4.46 11.12 -45.70
N GLU A 218 5.25 10.21 -46.24
CA GLU A 218 5.48 8.89 -45.64
C GLU A 218 6.14 9.00 -44.26
N LEU A 219 7.16 9.86 -44.11
CA LEU A 219 7.82 10.11 -42.84
C LEU A 219 6.87 10.73 -41.81
N LEU A 220 6.08 11.72 -42.22
CA LEU A 220 5.06 12.33 -41.36
C LEU A 220 4.05 11.30 -40.88
N CYS A 221 3.48 10.49 -41.78
CA CYS A 221 2.54 9.45 -41.40
C CYS A 221 3.18 8.36 -40.52
N LYS A 222 4.48 8.09 -40.65
CA LYS A 222 5.20 7.18 -39.76
C LYS A 222 5.31 7.78 -38.36
N MET A 223 5.75 9.04 -38.26
CA MET A 223 5.86 9.74 -36.98
C MET A 223 4.50 9.92 -36.29
N GLU A 224 3.44 10.19 -37.03
CA GLU A 224 2.08 10.29 -36.49
C GLU A 224 1.64 8.96 -35.88
N ARG A 225 1.87 7.83 -36.57
CA ARG A 225 1.57 6.50 -36.02
C ARG A 225 2.40 6.18 -34.78
N GLU A 226 3.69 6.48 -34.78
CA GLU A 226 4.55 6.27 -33.61
C GLU A 226 4.07 7.10 -32.41
N LYS A 227 3.68 8.36 -32.63
CA LYS A 227 3.08 9.19 -31.58
C LYS A 227 1.76 8.64 -31.09
N SER A 228 0.87 8.18 -31.97
CA SER A 228 -0.41 7.57 -31.58
C SER A 228 -0.19 6.32 -30.72
N ILE A 229 0.74 5.44 -31.09
CA ILE A 229 1.09 4.25 -30.30
C ILE A 229 1.66 4.64 -28.93
N GLU A 230 2.54 5.63 -28.86
CA GLU A 230 3.09 6.11 -27.59
C GLU A 230 1.99 6.69 -26.69
N ILE A 231 1.06 7.45 -27.26
CA ILE A 231 -0.11 7.99 -26.55
C ILE A 231 -0.97 6.84 -26.01
N GLU A 232 -1.29 5.84 -26.82
CA GLU A 232 -2.07 4.67 -26.40
C GLU A 232 -1.38 3.87 -25.29
N ASN A 233 -0.05 3.68 -25.37
CA ASN A 233 0.73 3.02 -24.33
C ASN A 233 0.71 3.81 -23.00
N LEU A 234 0.89 5.12 -23.06
CA LEU A 234 0.83 5.99 -21.88
C LEU A 234 -0.59 6.02 -21.29
N GLN A 235 -1.62 6.05 -22.12
CA GLN A 235 -3.03 5.97 -21.68
C GLN A 235 -3.32 4.63 -20.99
N ALA A 236 -2.87 3.50 -21.55
CA ALA A 236 -3.03 2.20 -20.92
C ALA A 236 -2.31 2.12 -19.57
N ARG A 237 -1.10 2.69 -19.48
CA ARG A 237 -0.35 2.73 -18.22
C ARG A 237 -1.02 3.60 -17.17
N LEU A 238 -1.58 4.74 -17.59
CA LEU A 238 -2.37 5.61 -16.70
C LEU A 238 -3.62 4.88 -16.18
N GLN A 239 -4.37 4.23 -17.07
CA GLN A 239 -5.55 3.46 -16.69
C GLN A 239 -5.21 2.36 -15.68
N GLN A 240 -4.12 1.62 -15.89
CA GLN A 240 -3.66 0.60 -14.94
C GLN A 240 -3.35 1.21 -13.56
N LEU A 241 -2.65 2.35 -13.52
CA LEU A 241 -2.33 3.03 -12.27
C LEU A 241 -3.58 3.59 -11.58
N ASP A 242 -4.58 4.03 -12.33
CA ASP A 242 -5.86 4.48 -11.78
C ASP A 242 -6.66 3.31 -11.19
N GLU A 243 -6.65 2.15 -11.85
CA GLU A 243 -7.25 0.90 -11.34
C GLU A 243 -6.58 0.47 -10.03
N GLU A 244 -5.24 0.35 -10.01
CA GLU A 244 -4.47 0.02 -8.80
C GLU A 244 -4.73 1.03 -7.66
N ASN A 245 -4.79 2.33 -7.96
CA ASN A 245 -5.13 3.35 -6.96
C ASN A 245 -6.57 3.20 -6.45
N SER A 246 -7.52 2.85 -7.32
CA SER A 246 -8.91 2.63 -6.93
C SER A 246 -9.04 1.43 -5.99
N GLU A 247 -8.32 0.34 -6.25
CA GLU A 247 -8.26 -0.84 -5.39
C GLU A 247 -7.68 -0.48 -4.01
N LEU A 248 -6.54 0.20 -3.96
CA LEU A 248 -5.93 0.66 -2.71
C LEU A 248 -6.87 1.58 -1.90
N ARG A 249 -7.56 2.50 -2.58
CA ARG A 249 -8.58 3.38 -1.97
C ARG A 249 -9.75 2.56 -1.43
N SER A 250 -10.15 1.48 -2.09
CA SER A 250 -11.25 0.61 -1.65
C SER A 250 -10.89 -0.28 -0.45
N CYS A 251 -9.63 -0.73 -0.33
CA CYS A 251 -9.17 -1.52 0.81
C CYS A 251 -8.95 -0.69 2.08
N THR A 252 -8.62 0.59 1.92
CA THR A 252 -8.28 1.49 3.04
C THR A 252 -9.36 1.57 4.12
N PRO A 253 -10.67 1.75 3.81
CA PRO A 253 -11.74 1.76 4.82
C PRO A 253 -11.87 0.46 5.61
N CYS A 254 -11.73 -0.70 4.96
CA CYS A 254 -11.83 -2.00 5.63
C CYS A 254 -10.68 -2.19 6.62
N LEU A 255 -9.46 -1.83 6.22
CA LEU A 255 -8.30 -1.86 7.13
C LEU A 255 -8.46 -0.88 8.30
N LYS A 256 -8.98 0.32 8.07
CA LYS A 256 -9.27 1.29 9.15
C LYS A 256 -10.30 0.74 10.14
N ALA A 257 -11.40 0.17 9.67
CA ALA A 257 -12.40 -0.44 10.53
C ALA A 257 -11.85 -1.61 11.35
N ASN A 258 -10.96 -2.42 10.76
CA ASN A 258 -10.27 -3.49 11.49
C ASN A 258 -9.33 -2.95 12.57
N ILE A 259 -8.60 -1.86 12.29
CA ILE A 259 -7.75 -1.20 13.29
C ILE A 259 -8.62 -0.67 14.44
N GLU A 260 -9.70 0.05 14.16
CA GLU A 260 -10.61 0.59 15.17
C GLU A 260 -11.19 -0.52 16.06
N ARG A 261 -11.64 -1.63 15.47
CA ARG A 261 -12.13 -2.80 16.24
C ARG A 261 -11.07 -3.39 17.16
N LEU A 262 -9.84 -3.55 16.67
CA LEU A 262 -8.73 -4.08 17.47
C LEU A 262 -8.32 -3.11 18.58
N GLU A 263 -8.40 -1.80 18.34
CA GLU A 263 -8.18 -0.77 19.36
C GLU A 263 -9.24 -0.83 20.46
N GLU A 264 -10.51 -1.03 20.10
CA GLU A 264 -11.60 -1.23 21.07
C GLU A 264 -11.41 -2.51 21.90
N GLU A 265 -11.03 -3.63 21.28
CA GLU A 265 -10.74 -4.89 21.97
C GLU A 265 -9.55 -4.72 22.93
N LYS A 266 -8.47 -4.08 22.48
CA LYS A 266 -7.34 -3.74 23.33
C LYS A 266 -7.76 -2.90 24.54
N GLN A 267 -8.60 -1.88 24.34
CA GLN A 267 -9.06 -1.03 25.44
C GLN A 267 -9.90 -1.84 26.45
N LYS A 268 -10.81 -2.69 25.98
CA LYS A 268 -11.60 -3.58 26.85
C LYS A 268 -10.70 -4.48 27.70
N MET A 269 -9.70 -5.10 27.09
CA MET A 269 -8.75 -5.96 27.82
C MET A 269 -7.93 -5.18 28.85
N LEU A 270 -7.54 -3.93 28.53
CA LEU A 270 -6.85 -3.06 29.50
C LEU A 270 -7.76 -2.73 30.69
N ASP A 271 -9.01 -2.36 30.45
CA ASP A 271 -9.98 -2.06 31.51
C ASP A 271 -10.21 -3.30 32.41
N GLU A 272 -10.31 -4.51 31.82
CA GLU A 272 -10.42 -5.77 32.56
C GLU A 272 -9.18 -6.07 33.40
N ILE A 273 -7.98 -5.85 32.86
CA ILE A 273 -6.72 -6.02 33.60
C ILE A 273 -6.67 -5.05 34.78
N GLU A 274 -7.07 -3.79 34.60
CA GLU A 274 -7.14 -2.80 35.68
C GLU A 274 -8.11 -3.23 36.77
N GLU A 275 -9.31 -3.72 36.40
CA GLU A 275 -10.29 -4.21 37.35
C GLU A 275 -9.77 -5.43 38.15
N LEU A 276 -9.18 -6.40 37.46
CA LEU A 276 -8.60 -7.58 38.12
C LEU A 276 -7.42 -7.21 39.01
N THR A 277 -6.61 -6.25 38.60
CA THR A 277 -5.48 -5.74 39.40
C THR A 277 -6.00 -5.07 40.68
N LEU A 278 -7.06 -4.27 40.58
CA LEU A 278 -7.69 -3.66 41.75
C LEU A 278 -8.24 -4.73 42.69
N ARG A 279 -9.04 -5.68 42.19
CA ARG A 279 -9.58 -6.79 42.99
C ARG A 279 -8.48 -7.61 43.67
N LEU A 280 -7.40 -7.89 42.96
CA LEU A 280 -6.25 -8.60 43.54
C LEU A 280 -5.61 -7.79 44.67
N SER A 281 -5.45 -6.48 44.50
CA SER A 281 -4.89 -5.60 45.54
C SER A 281 -5.77 -5.56 46.80
N GLU A 282 -7.10 -5.52 46.63
CA GLU A 282 -8.08 -5.56 47.72
C GLU A 282 -7.99 -6.89 48.48
N GLU A 283 -7.93 -8.02 47.76
CA GLU A 283 -7.76 -9.33 48.37
C GLU A 283 -6.42 -9.48 49.10
N GLN A 284 -5.33 -8.92 48.55
CA GLN A 284 -4.04 -8.88 49.24
C GLN A 284 -4.07 -8.02 50.51
N GLU A 285 -4.81 -6.91 50.50
CA GLU A 285 -5.03 -6.09 51.70
C GLU A 285 -5.90 -6.81 52.74
N ASN A 286 -6.98 -7.47 52.31
CA ASN A 286 -7.84 -8.27 53.18
C ASN A 286 -7.06 -9.42 53.83
N LYS A 287 -6.23 -10.12 53.05
CA LYS A 287 -5.33 -11.16 53.57
C LYS A 287 -4.38 -10.61 54.62
N ARG A 288 -3.78 -9.43 54.40
CA ARG A 288 -2.92 -8.76 55.39
C ARG A 288 -3.70 -8.43 56.67
N LYS A 289 -4.87 -7.80 56.55
CA LYS A 289 -5.76 -7.47 57.69
C LYS A 289 -6.15 -8.71 58.50
N MET A 290 -6.50 -9.82 57.83
CA MET A 290 -6.83 -11.07 58.51
C MET A 290 -5.61 -11.70 59.18
N GLY A 291 -4.44 -11.63 58.54
CA GLY A 291 -3.16 -12.03 59.14
C GLY A 291 -2.85 -11.27 60.43
N ASP A 292 -3.02 -9.94 60.42
CA ASP A 292 -2.81 -9.08 61.57
C ASP A 292 -3.78 -9.40 62.72
N ARG A 293 -5.06 -9.65 62.42
CA ARG A 293 -6.07 -10.07 63.41
C ARG A 293 -5.71 -11.41 64.05
N LEU A 294 -5.33 -12.41 63.26
CA LEU A 294 -4.88 -13.72 63.75
C LEU A 294 -3.63 -13.60 64.62
N SER A 295 -2.69 -12.74 64.24
CA SER A 295 -1.52 -12.45 65.07
C SER A 295 -1.94 -11.84 66.41
N HIS A 296 -2.82 -10.84 66.39
CA HIS A 296 -3.32 -10.19 67.61
C HIS A 296 -4.04 -11.17 68.54
N GLU A 297 -4.94 -12.02 68.00
CA GLU A 297 -5.63 -13.06 68.78
C GLU A 297 -4.66 -14.08 69.39
N ARG A 298 -3.63 -14.52 68.66
CA ARG A 298 -2.59 -15.40 69.22
C ARG A 298 -1.86 -14.73 70.39
N HIS A 299 -1.45 -13.48 70.24
CA HIS A 299 -0.77 -12.74 71.31
C HIS A 299 -1.69 -12.51 72.51
N GLN A 300 -2.97 -12.24 72.29
CA GLN A 300 -3.96 -12.09 73.35
C GLN A 300 -4.16 -13.42 74.11
N PHE A 301 -4.37 -14.51 73.37
CA PHE A 301 -4.50 -15.84 73.96
C PHE A 301 -3.27 -16.25 74.75
N GLN A 302 -2.06 -15.94 74.24
CA GLN A 302 -0.81 -16.22 74.94
C GLN A 302 -0.70 -15.42 76.25
N ARG A 303 -1.07 -14.13 76.24
CA ARG A 303 -1.13 -13.30 77.45
C ARG A 303 -2.14 -13.83 78.47
N ASP A 304 -3.32 -14.24 78.03
CA ASP A 304 -4.35 -14.81 78.91
C ASP A 304 -3.91 -16.17 79.48
N LYS A 305 -3.22 -16.98 78.68
CA LYS A 305 -2.59 -18.24 79.11
C LYS A 305 -1.53 -18.00 80.19
N GLU A 306 -0.67 -17.01 80.01
CA GLU A 306 0.34 -16.62 81.01
C GLU A 306 -0.34 -16.14 82.31
N ALA A 307 -1.33 -15.25 82.23
CA ALA A 307 -2.06 -14.75 83.39
C ALA A 307 -2.83 -15.85 84.15
N THR A 308 -3.46 -16.79 83.43
CA THR A 308 -4.13 -17.94 84.07
C THR A 308 -3.12 -18.89 84.71
N GLN A 309 -1.94 -19.05 84.12
CA GLN A 309 -0.86 -19.84 84.69
C GLN A 309 -0.29 -19.20 85.97
N GLU A 310 -0.09 -17.89 85.99
CA GLU A 310 0.30 -17.13 87.20
C GLU A 310 -0.72 -17.34 88.34
N LEU A 311 -2.02 -17.24 88.04
CA LEU A 311 -3.08 -17.51 89.02
C LEU A 311 -3.03 -18.95 89.55
N ILE A 312 -2.78 -19.94 88.67
CA ILE A 312 -2.62 -21.35 89.08
C ILE A 312 -1.42 -21.49 90.03
N GLU A 313 -0.30 -20.83 89.73
CA GLU A 313 0.89 -20.85 90.59
C GLU A 313 0.63 -20.22 91.96
N ASP A 314 -0.09 -19.11 92.02
CA ASP A 314 -0.45 -18.47 93.28
C ASP A 314 -1.42 -19.32 94.12
N LEU A 315 -2.41 -19.95 93.48
CA LEU A 315 -3.28 -20.92 94.15
C LEU A 315 -2.51 -22.15 94.65
N ARG A 316 -1.52 -22.64 93.88
CA ARG A 316 -0.63 -23.72 94.33
C ARG A 316 0.18 -23.32 95.56
N LYS A 317 0.78 -22.12 95.58
CA LYS A 317 1.50 -21.60 96.75
C LYS A 317 0.59 -21.47 97.98
N GLN A 318 -0.64 -20.97 97.80
CA GLN A 318 -1.63 -20.88 98.88
C GLN A 318 -2.01 -22.27 99.40
N LEU A 319 -2.20 -23.24 98.50
CA LEU A 319 -2.52 -24.62 98.85
C LEU A 319 -1.37 -25.26 99.66
N GLU A 320 -0.13 -25.08 99.22
CA GLU A 320 1.07 -25.54 99.94
C GLU A 320 1.16 -24.91 101.34
N HIS A 321 0.89 -23.61 101.46
CA HIS A 321 0.89 -22.91 102.74
C HIS A 321 -0.17 -23.47 103.71
N VAL A 322 -1.39 -23.72 103.22
CA VAL A 322 -2.48 -24.33 104.01
C VAL A 322 -2.13 -25.77 104.39
N GLN A 323 -1.53 -26.55 103.50
CA GLN A 323 -1.08 -27.91 103.80
C GLN A 323 -0.02 -27.95 104.90
N LEU A 324 0.95 -27.03 104.88
CA LEU A 324 1.95 -26.87 105.93
C LEU A 324 1.30 -26.55 107.29
N LEU A 325 0.39 -25.58 107.34
CA LEU A 325 -0.35 -25.24 108.56
C LEU A 325 -1.17 -26.43 109.09
N ARG A 326 -1.77 -27.22 108.20
CA ARG A 326 -2.49 -28.44 108.58
C ARG A 326 -1.54 -29.49 109.16
N LEU A 327 -0.39 -29.74 108.54
CA LEU A 327 0.64 -30.65 109.05
C LEU A 327 1.15 -30.20 110.42
N GLU A 328 1.37 -28.91 110.63
CA GLU A 328 1.75 -28.34 111.94
C GLU A 328 0.64 -28.50 112.99
N ALA A 329 -0.64 -28.41 112.59
CA ALA A 329 -1.77 -28.63 113.48
C ALA A 329 -1.96 -30.12 113.82
N GLU A 330 -1.76 -31.02 112.86
CA GLU A 330 -1.77 -32.47 113.04
C GLU A 330 -0.56 -32.93 113.88
N GLN A 331 0.61 -32.30 113.77
CA GLN A 331 1.75 -32.55 114.67
C GLN A 331 1.43 -32.20 116.13
N ARG A 332 0.55 -31.20 116.35
CA ARG A 332 0.05 -30.83 117.68
C ARG A 332 -1.10 -31.72 118.18
N ARG A 333 -1.75 -32.50 117.31
CA ARG A 333 -2.77 -33.52 117.66
C ARG A 333 -2.19 -34.93 117.45
N GLY A 334 -1.66 -35.54 118.51
CA GLY A 334 -1.14 -36.90 118.50
C GLY A 334 -2.04 -37.92 117.77
N ARG A 335 -1.38 -38.78 116.97
CA ARG A 335 -1.89 -39.90 116.18
C ARG A 335 -3.22 -40.48 116.71
N SER A 336 -4.30 -40.23 116.00
CA SER A 336 -5.55 -40.99 116.11
C SER A 336 -5.80 -41.69 114.78
N SER A 337 -5.19 -42.87 114.62
CA SER A 337 -5.31 -43.74 113.45
C SER A 337 -6.02 -45.02 113.87
N SER A 338 -7.33 -45.12 113.68
CA SER A 338 -8.03 -46.41 113.81
C SER A 338 -9.36 -46.55 113.06
N SER A 339 -9.91 -45.50 112.42
CA SER A 339 -11.12 -45.63 111.59
C SER A 339 -10.87 -45.63 110.07
N LEU A 340 -9.62 -45.42 109.61
CA LEU A 340 -9.35 -45.27 108.17
C LEU A 340 -9.40 -46.57 107.37
N GLY A 341 -9.00 -47.72 107.94
CA GLY A 341 -8.78 -48.94 107.14
C GLY A 341 -10.02 -49.48 106.40
N LEU A 342 -11.22 -49.31 106.96
CA LEU A 342 -12.47 -49.77 106.33
C LEU A 342 -13.00 -48.78 105.28
N GLN A 343 -12.75 -47.47 105.48
CA GLN A 343 -13.09 -46.44 104.51
C GLN A 343 -12.09 -46.44 103.34
N GLU A 344 -10.81 -46.67 103.61
CA GLU A 344 -9.76 -46.86 102.60
C GLU A 344 -10.02 -48.08 101.73
N TYR A 345 -10.56 -49.18 102.28
CA TYR A 345 -10.92 -50.36 101.49
C TYR A 345 -12.10 -50.09 100.54
N ASN A 346 -13.17 -49.44 101.02
CA ASN A 346 -14.29 -49.05 100.17
C ASN A 346 -13.90 -48.00 99.11
N SER A 347 -13.02 -47.05 99.47
CA SER A 347 -12.46 -46.08 98.53
C SER A 347 -11.58 -46.75 97.48
N ARG A 348 -10.71 -47.69 97.87
CA ARG A 348 -9.87 -48.45 96.92
C ARG A 348 -10.67 -49.37 96.01
N ALA A 349 -11.76 -49.96 96.49
CA ALA A 349 -12.65 -50.76 95.65
C ALA A 349 -13.31 -49.88 94.57
N ARG A 350 -13.83 -48.71 94.97
CA ARG A 350 -14.43 -47.74 94.05
C ARG A 350 -13.40 -47.11 93.09
N GLU A 351 -12.18 -46.87 93.56
CA GLU A 351 -11.06 -46.40 92.76
C GLU A 351 -10.68 -47.43 91.69
N ASN A 352 -10.57 -48.71 92.05
CA ASN A 352 -10.34 -49.79 91.08
C ASN A 352 -11.45 -49.91 90.03
N GLU A 353 -12.72 -49.73 90.42
CA GLU A 353 -13.85 -49.71 89.47
C GLU A 353 -13.75 -48.51 88.51
N LEU A 354 -13.46 -47.32 89.02
CA LEU A 354 -13.27 -46.12 88.19
C LEU A 354 -12.02 -46.24 87.29
N GLU A 355 -10.94 -46.85 87.76
CA GLU A 355 -9.75 -47.12 86.96
C GLU A 355 -10.01 -48.14 85.86
N GLN A 356 -10.82 -49.17 86.13
CA GLN A 356 -11.27 -50.11 85.10
C GLN A 356 -12.16 -49.41 84.07
N GLU A 357 -13.05 -48.53 84.50
CA GLU A 357 -13.91 -47.75 83.60
C GLU A 357 -13.10 -46.75 82.77
N VAL A 358 -12.10 -46.08 83.35
CA VAL A 358 -11.17 -45.21 82.61
C VAL A 358 -10.36 -46.02 81.61
N ARG A 359 -9.90 -47.23 81.97
CA ARG A 359 -9.19 -48.11 81.03
C ARG A 359 -10.10 -48.54 79.88
N ARG A 360 -11.36 -48.88 80.17
CA ARG A 360 -12.38 -49.21 79.17
C ARG A 360 -12.67 -48.03 78.25
N LEU A 361 -12.95 -46.85 78.80
CA LEU A 361 -13.21 -45.62 78.03
C LEU A 361 -12.00 -45.17 77.20
N LYS A 362 -10.77 -45.38 77.69
CA LYS A 362 -9.55 -45.12 76.92
C LYS A 362 -9.35 -46.14 75.79
N GLN A 363 -9.80 -47.39 75.97
CA GLN A 363 -9.79 -48.37 74.90
C GLN A 363 -10.85 -48.04 73.86
N ASP A 364 -12.08 -47.73 74.29
CA ASP A 364 -13.18 -47.34 73.39
C ASP A 364 -12.86 -46.06 72.61
N ASN A 365 -12.23 -45.05 73.24
CA ASN A 365 -11.77 -43.86 72.53
C ASN A 365 -10.69 -44.16 71.51
N ARG A 366 -9.77 -45.09 71.80
CA ARG A 366 -8.75 -45.52 70.83
C ARG A 366 -9.41 -46.21 69.64
N ASN A 367 -10.33 -47.13 69.90
CA ASN A 367 -11.10 -47.82 68.84
C ASN A 367 -11.93 -46.83 68.00
N LEU A 368 -12.60 -45.85 68.63
CA LEU A 368 -13.36 -44.82 67.91
C LEU A 368 -12.47 -43.93 67.07
N LYS A 369 -11.27 -43.62 67.56
CA LYS A 369 -10.29 -42.84 66.81
C LYS A 369 -9.77 -43.62 65.59
N GLU A 370 -9.45 -44.90 65.77
CA GLU A 370 -9.06 -45.79 64.67
C GLU A 370 -10.17 -45.90 63.61
N GLN A 371 -11.44 -46.04 64.01
CA GLN A 371 -12.58 -46.03 63.10
C GLN A 371 -12.76 -44.68 62.40
N ASN A 372 -12.54 -43.56 63.10
CA ASN A 372 -12.63 -42.24 62.50
C ASN A 372 -11.52 -42.03 61.47
N ASP A 373 -10.30 -42.44 61.79
CA ASP A 373 -9.15 -42.37 60.88
C ASP A 373 -9.37 -43.27 59.64
N GLU A 374 -9.97 -44.45 59.82
CA GLU A 374 -10.37 -45.33 58.72
C GLU A 374 -11.46 -44.71 57.83
N LEU A 375 -12.52 -44.14 58.43
CA LEU A 375 -13.57 -43.44 57.68
C LEU A 375 -13.04 -42.22 56.93
N ASN A 376 -12.14 -41.44 57.54
CA ASN A 376 -11.46 -40.33 56.86
C ASN A 376 -10.63 -40.83 55.67
N GLY A 377 -9.92 -41.95 55.82
CA GLY A 377 -9.21 -42.61 54.72
C GLY A 377 -10.15 -43.04 53.58
N GLN A 378 -11.34 -43.56 53.90
CA GLN A 378 -12.36 -43.91 52.90
C GLN A 378 -12.89 -42.67 52.17
N ILE A 379 -13.15 -41.56 52.87
CA ILE A 379 -13.59 -40.29 52.27
C ILE A 379 -12.54 -39.77 51.29
N ILE A 380 -11.26 -39.78 51.66
CA ILE A 380 -10.17 -39.37 50.78
C ILE A 380 -10.12 -40.26 49.53
N THR A 381 -10.24 -41.58 49.72
CA THR A 381 -10.22 -42.54 48.60
C THR A 381 -11.37 -42.30 47.63
N LEU A 382 -12.60 -42.11 48.15
CA LEU A 382 -13.79 -41.80 47.34
C LEU A 382 -13.68 -40.44 46.65
N SER A 383 -13.15 -39.43 47.34
CA SER A 383 -12.87 -38.10 46.77
C SER A 383 -11.89 -38.17 45.60
N ILE A 384 -10.78 -38.88 45.78
CA ILE A 384 -9.78 -39.10 44.71
C ILE A 384 -10.41 -39.88 43.55
N GLN A 385 -11.21 -40.91 43.82
CA GLN A 385 -11.87 -41.67 42.76
C GLN A 385 -12.92 -40.84 42.02
N GLY A 386 -13.69 -39.99 42.72
CA GLY A 386 -14.62 -39.04 42.13
C GLY A 386 -13.90 -38.01 41.26
N ALA A 387 -12.79 -37.44 41.74
CA ALA A 387 -11.94 -36.55 40.97
C ALA A 387 -11.36 -37.25 39.72
N LYS A 388 -10.80 -38.45 39.88
CA LYS A 388 -10.30 -39.26 38.76
C LYS A 388 -11.39 -39.55 37.72
N SER A 389 -12.61 -39.86 38.17
CA SER A 389 -13.75 -40.07 37.27
C SER A 389 -14.06 -38.81 36.46
N LEU A 390 -14.05 -37.63 37.10
CA LEU A 390 -14.28 -36.35 36.42
C LEU A 390 -13.17 -36.05 35.39
N PHE A 391 -11.91 -36.30 35.74
CA PHE A 391 -10.79 -36.13 34.81
C PHE A 391 -10.83 -37.14 33.65
N SER A 392 -11.22 -38.40 33.88
CA SER A 392 -11.37 -39.38 32.80
C SER A 392 -12.55 -39.10 31.87
N THR A 393 -13.68 -38.58 32.38
CA THR A 393 -14.82 -38.19 31.54
C THR A 393 -14.56 -36.94 30.69
N ALA A 394 -13.63 -36.07 31.10
CA ALA A 394 -13.30 -34.85 30.36
C ALA A 394 -12.59 -35.10 29.01
N PHE A 395 -12.06 -36.30 28.77
CA PHE A 395 -11.26 -36.60 27.57
C PHE A 395 -11.90 -37.57 26.57
N SER A 396 -13.11 -38.11 26.81
CA SER A 396 -13.64 -39.15 25.91
C SER A 396 -15.08 -39.02 25.44
N GLU A 397 -15.96 -38.21 26.06
CA GLU A 397 -17.38 -38.11 25.63
C GLU A 397 -17.97 -36.70 25.82
N SER A 398 -17.30 -35.65 25.34
CA SER A 398 -17.84 -34.28 25.34
C SER A 398 -18.26 -33.87 23.92
N LEU A 399 -19.38 -33.14 23.80
CA LEU A 399 -19.89 -32.56 22.54
C LEU A 399 -18.79 -31.81 21.75
N ALA A 400 -17.81 -31.25 22.45
CA ALA A 400 -16.64 -30.61 21.84
C ALA A 400 -15.75 -31.60 21.05
N ALA A 401 -15.59 -32.85 21.50
CA ALA A 401 -14.82 -33.88 20.80
C ALA A 401 -15.55 -34.37 19.53
N GLU A 402 -16.88 -34.38 19.54
CA GLU A 402 -17.70 -34.71 18.36
C GLU A 402 -17.63 -33.59 17.31
N ILE A 403 -17.70 -32.31 17.73
CA ILE A 403 -17.49 -31.15 16.85
C ILE A 403 -16.06 -31.11 16.28
N SER A 404 -15.06 -31.55 17.05
CA SER A 404 -13.66 -31.63 16.58
C SER A 404 -13.38 -32.84 15.68
N SER A 405 -14.31 -33.78 15.56
CA SER A 405 -14.10 -35.03 14.80
C SER A 405 -14.34 -34.86 13.30
N VAL A 406 -15.07 -33.81 12.89
CA VAL A 406 -15.13 -33.40 11.49
C VAL A 406 -13.88 -32.56 11.22
N SER A 407 -12.97 -33.11 10.43
CA SER A 407 -11.75 -32.38 10.10
C SER A 407 -12.08 -31.14 9.27
N ARG A 408 -11.29 -30.08 9.43
CA ARG A 408 -11.36 -28.88 8.58
C ARG A 408 -11.34 -29.27 7.10
N ASP A 409 -10.56 -30.28 6.75
CA ASP A 409 -10.44 -30.80 5.39
C ASP A 409 -11.76 -31.43 4.90
N GLU A 410 -12.43 -32.24 5.71
CA GLU A 410 -13.74 -32.81 5.36
C GLU A 410 -14.83 -31.74 5.22
N LEU A 411 -14.80 -30.70 6.06
CA LEU A 411 -15.73 -29.56 5.96
C LEU A 411 -15.49 -28.75 4.68
N MET A 412 -14.22 -28.45 4.38
CA MET A 412 -13.82 -27.74 3.16
C MET A 412 -14.18 -28.55 1.90
N GLU A 413 -13.98 -29.88 1.92
CA GLU A 413 -14.37 -30.75 0.81
C GLU A 413 -15.89 -30.77 0.61
N ALA A 414 -16.67 -30.79 1.70
CA ALA A 414 -18.13 -30.73 1.63
C ALA A 414 -18.64 -29.38 1.07
N ILE A 415 -18.03 -28.26 1.48
CA ILE A 415 -18.34 -26.92 0.95
C ILE A 415 -18.02 -26.87 -0.55
N GLN A 416 -16.85 -27.35 -0.97
CA GLN A 416 -16.44 -27.33 -2.37
C GLN A 416 -17.37 -28.18 -3.25
N LYS A 417 -17.81 -29.36 -2.77
CA LYS A 417 -18.82 -30.17 -3.47
C LYS A 417 -20.15 -29.45 -3.57
N GLN A 418 -20.56 -28.73 -2.53
CA GLN A 418 -21.79 -27.95 -2.54
C GLN A 418 -21.73 -26.79 -3.53
N GLU A 419 -20.60 -26.09 -3.63
CA GLU A 419 -20.35 -25.04 -4.61
C GLU A 419 -20.40 -25.58 -6.05
N GLU A 420 -19.81 -26.75 -6.31
CA GLU A 420 -19.88 -27.38 -7.63
C GLU A 420 -21.33 -27.74 -8.01
N ILE A 421 -22.10 -28.29 -7.07
CA ILE A 421 -23.51 -28.61 -7.30
C ILE A 421 -24.32 -27.33 -7.56
N ASN A 422 -24.08 -26.27 -6.80
CA ASN A 422 -24.75 -24.99 -6.99
C ASN A 422 -24.42 -24.38 -8.36
N PHE A 423 -23.16 -24.41 -8.78
CA PHE A 423 -22.75 -23.93 -10.11
C PHE A 423 -23.46 -24.71 -11.23
N ARG A 424 -23.54 -26.04 -11.08
CA ARG A 424 -24.25 -26.89 -12.05
C ARG A 424 -25.76 -26.66 -12.05
N LEU A 425 -26.36 -26.42 -10.89
CA LEU A 425 -27.79 -26.06 -10.79
C LEU A 425 -28.05 -24.70 -11.44
N GLN A 426 -27.15 -23.74 -11.27
CA GLN A 426 -27.26 -22.42 -11.88
C GLN A 426 -27.18 -22.49 -13.41
N ASP A 427 -26.20 -23.20 -13.98
CA ASP A 427 -26.13 -23.45 -15.42
C ASP A 427 -27.37 -24.19 -15.96
N TYR A 428 -27.88 -25.16 -15.19
CA TYR A 428 -29.12 -25.85 -15.56
C TYR A 428 -30.35 -24.92 -15.55
N ILE A 429 -30.48 -24.08 -14.53
CA ILE A 429 -31.55 -23.08 -14.43
C ILE A 429 -31.43 -22.06 -15.56
N ASP A 430 -30.24 -21.55 -15.84
CA ASP A 430 -30.00 -20.59 -16.92
C ASP A 430 -30.40 -21.17 -18.29
N ARG A 431 -30.05 -22.43 -18.56
CA ARG A 431 -30.48 -23.14 -19.77
C ARG A 431 -32.00 -23.28 -19.85
N ILE A 432 -32.66 -23.58 -18.73
CA ILE A 432 -34.13 -23.65 -18.67
C ILE A 432 -34.74 -22.27 -18.91
N ILE A 433 -34.23 -21.22 -18.27
CA ILE A 433 -34.72 -19.85 -18.42
C ILE A 433 -34.62 -19.42 -19.88
N VAL A 434 -33.48 -19.66 -20.54
CA VAL A 434 -33.30 -19.38 -21.96
C VAL A 434 -34.33 -20.14 -22.80
N ALA A 435 -34.51 -21.45 -22.57
CA ALA A 435 -35.50 -22.25 -23.30
C ALA A 435 -36.95 -21.76 -23.09
N ILE A 436 -37.29 -21.30 -21.88
CA ILE A 436 -38.61 -20.74 -21.57
C ILE A 436 -38.79 -19.38 -22.27
N LEU A 437 -37.78 -18.50 -22.24
CA LEU A 437 -37.80 -17.21 -22.93
C LEU A 437 -38.02 -17.39 -24.45
N GLU A 438 -37.45 -18.44 -25.04
CA GLU A 438 -37.61 -18.77 -26.46
C GLU A 438 -38.97 -19.37 -26.81
N THR A 439 -39.59 -20.13 -25.88
CA THR A 439 -40.81 -20.90 -26.17
C THR A 439 -42.10 -20.23 -25.69
N ASN A 440 -42.12 -19.72 -24.46
CA ASN A 440 -43.28 -19.02 -23.88
C ASN A 440 -42.85 -18.15 -22.67
N PRO A 441 -42.55 -16.86 -22.88
CA PRO A 441 -41.98 -16.01 -21.84
C PRO A 441 -42.95 -15.65 -20.71
N SER A 442 -44.27 -15.78 -20.91
CA SER A 442 -45.27 -15.43 -19.88
C SER A 442 -45.23 -16.34 -18.65
N ILE A 443 -44.51 -17.47 -18.71
CA ILE A 443 -44.31 -18.39 -17.58
C ILE A 443 -43.36 -17.79 -16.52
N LEU A 444 -42.48 -16.87 -16.91
CA LEU A 444 -41.53 -16.20 -16.01
C LEU A 444 -42.09 -14.91 -15.38
N GLU A 445 -43.31 -14.51 -15.70
CA GLU A 445 -43.96 -13.36 -15.05
C GLU A 445 -44.32 -13.72 -13.60
N VAL A 446 -43.59 -13.14 -12.66
CA VAL A 446 -43.95 -13.15 -11.24
C VAL A 446 -45.16 -12.23 -11.06
N LYS A 447 -46.29 -12.79 -10.63
CA LYS A 447 -47.54 -12.06 -10.38
C LYS A 447 -47.52 -11.29 -9.06
#